data_AF-F6T365-F1
#
_entry.id   AF-F6T365-F1
#
_cell.length_a   1.000
_cell.length_b   1.000
_cell.length_c   1.000
_cell.angle_alpha   90.00
_cell.angle_beta   90.00
_cell.angle_gamma   90.00
#
_symmetry.space_group_name_H-M   'P 1'
#
loop_
_entity.id
_entity.type
_entity.pdbx_description
1 polymer ?
#
loop_
_entity_poly.entity_id
_entity_poly.type
_entity_poly.pdbx_seq_one_letter_code
_entity_poly.pdbx_strand_id
1 'polypeptide(L)' 'MVESMKKVAGMDVELTAEERNLLSVTCKNVIGARRASWRRISSLEQKEGNKGREDKLKMIQKYRQKVETEIKLI' A
#
# COMPACT_ATOMS: atom_id res chain seq x y z
N MET A 1 -15.89 -2.99 -1.44
CA MET A 1 -15.31 -4.35 -1.39
C MET A 1 -14.41 -4.56 -0.18
N VAL A 2 -13.29 -3.82 -0.02
CA VAL A 2 -12.41 -3.94 1.17
C VAL A 2 -13.15 -3.66 2.48
N GLU A 3 -13.94 -2.58 2.54
CA GLU A 3 -14.76 -2.28 3.74
C GLU A 3 -15.81 -3.36 4.03
N SER A 4 -16.40 -3.92 2.98
CA SER A 4 -17.37 -5.01 3.09
C SER A 4 -16.71 -6.27 3.67
N MET A 5 -15.52 -6.65 3.17
CA MET A 5 -14.77 -7.80 3.67
C MET A 5 -14.24 -7.59 5.09
N LYS A 6 -13.89 -6.35 5.47
CA LYS A 6 -13.54 -6.01 6.86
C LYS A 6 -14.73 -6.20 7.81
N LYS A 7 -15.94 -5.83 7.40
CA LYS A 7 -17.15 -6.06 8.20
C LYS A 7 -17.40 -7.56 8.38
N VAL A 8 -17.35 -8.34 7.29
CA VAL A 8 -17.54 -9.80 7.33
C VAL A 8 -16.48 -10.48 8.22
N ALA A 9 -15.22 -10.09 8.10
CA ALA A 9 -14.14 -10.60 8.97
C ALA A 9 -14.29 -10.20 10.45
N GLY A 10 -15.02 -9.13 10.76
CA GLY A 10 -15.26 -8.64 12.12
C GLY A 10 -16.52 -9.21 12.79
N MET A 11 -17.23 -10.14 12.15
CA MET A 11 -18.44 -10.75 12.70
C MET A 11 -18.16 -11.95 13.63
N ASP A 12 -16.88 -12.28 13.89
CA ASP A 12 -16.43 -13.42 14.73
C ASP A 12 -17.10 -14.77 14.38
N VAL A 13 -17.43 -14.95 13.10
CA VAL A 13 -17.96 -16.20 12.55
C VAL A 13 -16.93 -16.86 11.64
N GLU A 14 -17.02 -18.18 11.50
CA GLU A 14 -16.15 -18.92 10.60
C GLU A 14 -16.44 -18.54 9.14
N LEU A 15 -15.41 -18.06 8.44
CA LEU A 15 -15.52 -17.65 7.05
C LEU A 15 -15.53 -18.87 6.11
N THR A 16 -16.49 -18.88 5.19
CA THR A 16 -16.54 -19.86 4.11
C THR A 16 -15.28 -19.78 3.23
N ALA A 17 -15.04 -20.83 2.43
CA ALA A 17 -13.92 -20.84 1.50
C ALA A 17 -13.97 -19.67 0.49
N GLU A 18 -15.18 -19.29 0.04
CA GLU A 18 -15.38 -18.18 -0.88
C GLU A 18 -15.08 -16.82 -0.21
N GLU A 19 -15.57 -16.59 1.00
CA GLU A 19 -15.31 -15.36 1.75
C GLU A 19 -13.83 -15.19 2.08
N ARG A 20 -13.12 -16.27 2.46
CA ARG A 20 -11.66 -16.24 2.67
C ARG A 20 -10.91 -15.92 1.38
N ASN A 21 -11.34 -16.49 0.25
CA ASN A 21 -10.75 -16.15 -1.05
C ASN A 21 -10.96 -14.67 -1.39
N LEU A 22 -12.16 -14.16 -1.15
CA LEU A 22 -12.50 -12.76 -1.41
C LEU A 22 -11.71 -11.79 -0.52
N LEU A 23 -11.55 -12.12 0.76
CA LEU A 23 -10.68 -11.41 1.70
C LEU A 23 -9.22 -11.41 1.21
N SER A 24 -8.70 -12.58 0.78
CA SER A 24 -7.33 -12.70 0.27
C SER A 24 -7.10 -11.86 -0.99
N VAL A 25 -8.02 -11.93 -1.96
CA VAL A 25 -7.95 -11.15 -3.20
C VAL A 25 -7.99 -9.65 -2.91
N THR A 26 -8.89 -9.21 -2.02
CA THR A 26 -9.00 -7.79 -1.66
C THR A 26 -7.73 -7.29 -0.96
N CYS A 27 -7.21 -8.00 0.03
CA CYS A 27 -5.95 -7.64 0.69
C CYS A 27 -4.77 -7.62 -0.30
N LYS A 28 -4.61 -8.65 -1.15
CA LYS A 28 -3.55 -8.71 -2.17
C LYS A 28 -3.60 -7.54 -3.15
N ASN A 29 -4.80 -7.13 -3.57
CA ASN A 29 -4.95 -6.02 -4.50
C ASN A 29 -4.59 -4.67 -3.84
N VAL A 30 -5.02 -4.44 -2.60
CA VAL A 30 -4.71 -3.22 -1.86
C VAL A 30 -3.20 -3.09 -1.63
N ILE A 31 -2.56 -4.15 -1.10
CA ILE A 31 -1.11 -4.12 -0.85
C ILE A 31 -0.32 -4.06 -2.17
N GLY A 32 -0.80 -4.71 -3.23
CA GLY A 32 -0.20 -4.68 -4.57
C GLY A 32 -0.17 -3.26 -5.15
N ALA A 33 -1.27 -2.52 -5.05
CA ALA A 33 -1.34 -1.13 -5.51
C ALA A 33 -0.38 -0.22 -4.72
N ARG A 34 -0.28 -0.41 -3.40
CA ARG A 34 0.66 0.35 -2.55
C ARG A 34 2.12 0.03 -2.85
N ARG A 35 2.49 -1.24 -3.01
CA ARG A 35 3.84 -1.65 -3.42
C ARG A 35 4.22 -1.12 -4.80
N ALA A 36 3.28 -1.07 -5.75
CA ALA A 36 3.51 -0.48 -7.07
C ALA A 36 3.73 1.04 -6.98
N SER A 37 2.96 1.74 -6.15
CA SER A 37 3.18 3.17 -5.86
C SER A 37 4.55 3.42 -5.23
N TRP A 38 4.90 2.64 -4.20
CA TRP A 38 6.20 2.71 -3.54
C TRP A 38 7.36 2.54 -4.52
N ARG A 39 7.34 1.50 -5.37
CA ARG A 39 8.38 1.28 -6.39
C ARG A 39 8.56 2.49 -7.31
N ARG A 40 7.45 3.09 -7.79
CA ARG A 40 7.52 4.29 -8.64
C ARG A 40 8.13 5.48 -7.91
N ILE A 41 7.76 5.70 -6.65
CA ILE A 41 8.29 6.81 -5.85
C ILE A 41 9.78 6.60 -5.57
N SER A 42 10.20 5.39 -5.22
CA SER A 42 11.63 5.07 -5.00
C SER A 42 12.47 5.28 -6.26
N SER A 43 11.96 4.88 -7.44
CA SER A 43 12.63 5.19 -8.72
C SER A 43 12.69 6.69 -9.01
N LEU A 44 11.64 7.44 -8.66
CA LEU A 44 11.63 8.90 -8.80
C LEU A 44 12.63 9.57 -7.86
N GLU A 45 12.74 9.11 -6.61
CA GLU A 45 13.71 9.58 -5.62
C GLU A 45 15.14 9.42 -6.14
N GLN A 46 15.48 8.22 -6.63
CA GLN A 46 16.79 7.93 -7.21
C GLN A 46 17.09 8.84 -8.41
N LYS A 47 16.10 9.10 -9.27
CA LYS A 47 16.27 9.96 -10.46
C LYS A 47 16.46 11.43 -10.10
N GLU A 48 15.77 11.94 -9.08
CA GLU A 48 15.88 13.34 -8.65
C GLU A 48 17.10 13.58 -7.76
N GLY A 49 17.57 12.59 -7.00
CA GLY A 49 18.82 12.67 -6.25
C GLY A 49 20.03 12.98 -7.13
N ASN A 50 20.03 12.50 -8.37
CA ASN A 50 21.10 12.77 -9.34
C ASN A 50 21.07 14.19 -9.93
N LYS A 51 20.05 15.01 -9.63
CA LYS A 51 19.85 16.35 -10.23
C LYS A 51 20.14 17.51 -9.29
N GLY A 52 20.58 17.24 -8.06
CA GLY A 52 20.97 18.27 -7.08
C GLY A 52 19.84 19.18 -6.57
N ARG A 53 18.56 18.81 -6.75
CA ARG A 53 17.40 19.60 -6.28
C ARG A 53 16.91 19.09 -4.92
N GLU A 54 17.50 19.60 -3.85
CA GLU A 54 17.25 19.13 -2.47
C GLU A 54 15.79 19.26 -2.01
N ASP A 55 15.11 20.36 -2.32
CA ASP A 55 13.73 20.58 -1.84
C ASP A 55 12.74 19.56 -2.42
N LYS A 56 12.91 19.25 -3.71
CA LYS A 56 12.10 18.21 -4.36
C LYS A 56 12.41 16.84 -3.78
N LEU A 57 13.68 16.55 -3.52
CA LEU A 57 14.11 15.29 -2.93
C LEU A 57 13.49 15.07 -1.54
N LYS A 58 13.49 16.10 -0.68
CA LYS A 58 12.84 16.06 0.65
C LYS A 58 11.34 15.75 0.55
N MET A 59 10.63 16.37 -0.39
CA MET A 59 9.20 16.10 -0.59
C MET A 59 8.94 14.67 -1.07
N ILE A 60 9.76 14.15 -1.99
CA ILE A 60 9.67 12.78 -2.48
C ILE A 60 9.94 11.78 -1.35
N GLN A 61 10.98 12.01 -0.54
CA GLN A 61 11.33 11.19 0.62
C GLN A 61 10.21 11.11 1.64
N LYS A 62 9.64 12.27 2.02
CA LYS A 62 8.50 12.34 2.94
C LYS A 62 7.31 11.56 2.41
N TYR A 63 7.03 11.65 1.11
CA TYR A 63 5.94 10.90 0.50
C TYR A 63 6.22 9.40 0.44
N ARG A 64 7.46 8.97 0.13
CA ARG A 64 7.87 7.56 0.20
C ARG A 64 7.64 6.99 1.59
N GLN A 65 8.09 7.68 2.64
CA GLN A 65 7.91 7.25 4.03
C GLN A 65 6.43 7.11 4.40
N LYS A 66 5.57 8.05 3.96
CA LYS A 66 4.12 7.92 4.15
C LYS A 66 3.58 6.63 3.53
N VAL A 67 3.96 6.32 2.29
CA VAL A 67 3.53 5.07 1.62
C VAL A 67 4.09 3.84 2.33
N GLU A 68 5.31 3.88 2.85
CA GLU A 68 5.87 2.78 3.66
C GLU A 68 5.10 2.55 4.95
N THR A 69 4.68 3.62 5.64
CA THR A 69 3.80 3.51 6.80
C THR A 69 2.45 2.90 6.42
N GLU A 70 1.84 3.33 5.31
CA GLU A 70 0.60 2.72 4.82
C GLU A 70 0.77 1.23 4.51
N ILE A 71 1.91 0.82 3.91
CA ILE A 71 2.23 -0.59 3.65
C ILE A 71 2.37 -1.40 4.94
N LYS A 72 2.98 -0.83 5.99
CA LYS A 72 3.16 -1.50 7.29
C LYS A 72 1.86 -1.66 8.09
N LEU A 73 0.87 -0.81 7.82
CA LEU A 73 -0.44 -0.82 8.48
C LEU A 73 -1.46 -1.74 7.80
N ILE A 74 -1.16 -2.22 6.59
CA ILE A 74 -1.99 -3.19 5.84
C ILE A 74 -1.53 -4.61 6.18
#